data_AF-A0A7K4GTT1-F1
#
_entry.id   AF-A0A7K4GTT1-F1
#
_cell.length_a   1.000
_cell.length_b   1.000
_cell.length_c   1.000
_cell.angle_alpha   90.00
_cell.angle_beta   90.00
_cell.angle_gamma   90.00
#
_symmetry.space_group_name_H-M   'P 1'
#
loop_
_entity.id
_entity.type
_entity.pdbx_description
1 polymer ?
#
loop_
_entity_poly.entity_id
_entity_poly.type
_entity_poly.pdbx_seq_one_letter_code
_entity_poly.pdbx_strand_id
1 'polypeptide(L)'
;MCFYITTTLPENTDIESIRTILDRYNMALSPIKNNNLSSQLRPGELYFRATKDYCDCDTSLGFLNREVEYQKLLNSKKVKTLRKKKWTESEIDEWIRMKLQNKPSHSKSSITQKERHLDIERWTNFILEIINSNEVSRIGILKHWYRYGLNDEEITLKRTVKSSIDEIKPKFLLNLEENVLYEFFPQYKS
;
A
#
# COMPACT_ATOMS: atom_id res chain seq x y z
N MET A 1 -6.88 13.43 6.02
CA MET A 1 -6.09 12.18 6.19
C MET A 1 -6.30 11.38 4.91
N CYS A 2 -5.24 10.83 4.30
CA CYS A 2 -5.30 10.15 3.00
C CYS A 2 -4.40 8.92 2.99
N PHE A 3 -4.77 7.90 2.20
CA PHE A 3 -3.81 6.86 1.82
C PHE A 3 -2.89 7.37 0.72
N TYR A 4 -1.62 7.05 0.84
CA TYR A 4 -0.69 7.14 -0.28
C TYR A 4 0.06 5.84 -0.45
N ILE A 5 0.18 5.41 -1.70
CA ILE A 5 1.10 4.36 -2.11
C ILE A 5 2.40 5.06 -2.50
N THR A 6 3.46 4.61 -1.84
CA THR A 6 4.79 5.15 -2.02
C THR A 6 5.73 4.04 -2.43
N THR A 7 6.74 4.39 -3.20
CA THR A 7 7.72 3.46 -3.71
C THR A 7 9.13 3.85 -3.30
N THR A 8 9.98 2.84 -3.14
CA THR A 8 11.42 3.06 -3.00
C THR A 8 12.15 2.50 -4.21
N LEU A 9 13.18 3.21 -4.65
CA LEU A 9 14.08 2.76 -5.72
C LEU A 9 15.54 3.01 -5.31
N PRO A 10 16.49 2.24 -5.85
CA PRO A 10 17.90 2.57 -5.76
C PRO A 10 18.23 3.98 -6.26
N GLU A 11 19.21 4.66 -5.65
CA GLU A 11 19.66 6.01 -6.04
C GLU A 11 20.21 6.12 -7.46
N ASN A 12 20.69 5.00 -8.01
CA ASN A 12 21.23 4.93 -9.36
C ASN A 12 20.15 4.61 -10.41
N THR A 13 18.88 4.54 -10.05
CA THR A 13 17.80 4.34 -11.02
C THR A 13 17.63 5.58 -11.90
N ASP A 14 17.73 5.39 -13.21
CA ASP A 14 17.38 6.41 -14.19
C ASP A 14 15.84 6.48 -14.33
N ILE A 15 15.25 7.56 -13.85
CA ILE A 15 13.79 7.76 -13.88
C ILE A 15 13.30 7.99 -15.31
N GLU A 16 14.11 8.59 -16.19
CA GLU A 16 13.72 8.81 -17.57
C GLU A 16 13.68 7.49 -18.36
N SER A 17 14.56 6.54 -18.06
CA SER A 17 14.56 5.23 -18.74
C SER A 17 13.27 4.42 -18.46
N ILE A 18 12.67 4.58 -17.29
CA ILE A 18 11.41 3.91 -16.91
C ILE A 18 10.15 4.74 -17.19
N ARG A 19 10.28 5.96 -17.73
CA ARG A 19 9.15 6.88 -17.93
C ARG A 19 8.03 6.31 -18.80
N THR A 20 8.39 5.61 -19.86
CA THR A 20 7.42 4.94 -20.76
C THR A 20 6.59 3.88 -20.02
N ILE A 21 7.19 3.18 -19.05
CA ILE A 21 6.50 2.19 -18.21
C ILE A 21 5.53 2.92 -17.27
N LEU A 22 5.99 4.00 -16.63
CA LEU A 22 5.15 4.81 -15.74
C LEU A 22 3.90 5.32 -16.46
N ASP A 23 4.06 5.90 -17.65
CA ASP A 23 2.94 6.43 -18.42
C ASP A 23 1.96 5.35 -18.89
N ARG A 24 2.46 4.18 -19.32
CA ARG A 24 1.61 3.04 -19.73
C ARG A 24 0.67 2.58 -18.61
N TYR A 25 1.14 2.57 -17.37
CA TYR A 25 0.36 2.13 -16.21
C TYR A 25 -0.28 3.29 -15.43
N ASN A 26 -0.23 4.51 -15.95
CA ASN A 26 -0.72 5.71 -15.29
C ASN A 26 -0.13 5.90 -13.87
N MET A 27 1.16 5.59 -13.72
CA MET A 27 1.95 5.78 -12.50
C MET A 27 2.79 7.06 -12.61
N ALA A 28 3.27 7.54 -11.47
CA ALA A 28 4.23 8.64 -11.42
C ALA A 28 5.20 8.42 -10.28
N LEU A 29 6.38 9.02 -10.37
CA LEU A 29 7.37 9.03 -9.31
C LEU A 29 7.66 10.48 -8.92
N SER A 30 6.96 10.97 -7.90
CA SER A 30 7.21 12.30 -7.34
C SER A 30 8.08 12.16 -6.09
N PRO A 31 9.29 12.73 -6.05
CA PRO A 31 10.18 12.59 -4.90
C PRO A 31 9.53 13.08 -3.60
N ILE A 32 9.71 12.33 -2.52
CA ILE A 32 9.27 12.70 -1.16
C ILE A 32 10.51 12.88 -0.29
N LYS A 33 10.57 13.99 0.43
CA LYS A 33 11.63 14.25 1.43
C LYS A 33 11.06 14.02 2.81
N ASN A 34 11.06 12.77 3.25
CA ASN A 34 10.59 12.37 4.57
C ASN A 34 11.76 11.83 5.40
N ASN A 35 12.35 12.68 6.24
CA ASN A 35 13.53 12.32 7.03
C ASN A 35 13.25 11.18 8.02
N ASN A 36 12.02 11.08 8.53
CA ASN A 36 11.62 10.03 9.45
C ASN A 36 11.70 8.65 8.76
N LEU A 37 11.14 8.53 7.55
CA LEU A 37 11.22 7.28 6.80
C LEU A 37 12.62 7.04 6.25
N SER A 38 13.29 8.05 5.70
CA SER A 38 14.63 7.90 5.09
C SER A 38 15.65 7.29 6.06
N SER A 39 15.56 7.56 7.36
CA SER A 39 16.42 6.96 8.39
C SER A 39 16.23 5.44 8.59
N GLN A 40 15.09 4.90 8.15
CA GLN A 40 14.72 3.48 8.25
C GLN A 40 14.90 2.72 6.93
N LEU A 41 15.17 3.44 5.83
CA LEU A 41 15.45 2.86 4.52
C LEU A 41 16.91 2.44 4.39
N ARG A 42 17.23 1.65 3.35
CA ARG A 42 18.64 1.36 3.04
C ARG A 42 19.35 2.65 2.63
N PRO A 43 20.66 2.77 2.90
CA PRO A 43 21.48 3.82 2.30
C PRO A 43 21.35 3.81 0.76
N GLY A 44 21.24 5.00 0.17
CA GLY A 44 21.06 5.15 -1.27
C GLY A 44 19.66 4.77 -1.78
N GLU A 45 18.63 4.93 -0.93
CA GLU A 45 17.23 4.82 -1.37
C GLU A 45 16.60 6.16 -1.68
N LEU A 46 15.97 6.20 -2.85
CA LEU A 46 15.04 7.25 -3.23
C LEU A 46 13.65 6.84 -2.77
N TYR A 47 12.88 7.83 -2.31
CA TYR A 47 11.51 7.65 -1.86
C TYR A 47 10.56 8.49 -2.69
N PHE A 48 9.54 7.86 -3.25
CA PHE A 48 8.62 8.50 -4.18
C PHE A 48 7.17 8.26 -3.80
N ARG A 49 6.34 9.20 -4.17
CA ARG A 49 4.92 8.97 -4.39
C ARG A 49 4.73 8.22 -5.71
N ALA A 50 3.93 7.16 -5.71
CA ALA A 50 3.81 6.23 -6.84
C ALA A 50 2.67 6.53 -7.83
N THR A 51 1.75 7.44 -7.50
CA THR A 51 0.53 7.71 -8.29
C THR A 51 0.37 9.19 -8.62
N LYS A 52 -0.39 9.47 -9.69
CA LYS A 52 -0.72 10.83 -10.17
C LYS A 52 -1.91 11.45 -9.44
N ASP A 53 -2.72 10.65 -8.73
CA ASP A 53 -4.00 11.07 -8.16
C ASP A 53 -3.85 12.08 -7.01
N TYR A 54 -4.93 12.49 -6.36
CA TYR A 54 -4.82 13.30 -5.13
C TYR A 54 -4.52 12.43 -3.89
N CYS A 55 -5.06 11.22 -3.85
CA CYS A 55 -4.82 10.19 -2.83
C CYS A 55 -5.14 8.79 -3.36
N ASP A 56 -4.60 7.77 -2.72
CA ASP A 56 -4.77 6.35 -3.07
C ASP A 56 -5.84 5.67 -2.19
N CYS A 57 -6.83 6.42 -1.73
CA CYS A 57 -7.89 5.92 -0.84
C CYS A 57 -8.76 4.83 -1.45
N ASP A 58 -8.79 4.74 -2.79
CA ASP A 58 -9.50 3.73 -3.57
C ASP A 58 -8.57 2.66 -4.15
N THR A 59 -7.34 2.53 -3.63
CA THR A 59 -6.44 1.45 -4.05
C THR A 59 -6.93 0.08 -3.58
N SER A 60 -6.74 -0.92 -4.43
CA SER A 60 -6.98 -2.34 -4.12
C SER A 60 -5.85 -2.97 -3.32
N LEU A 61 -4.68 -2.31 -3.23
CA LEU A 61 -3.54 -2.81 -2.48
C LEU A 61 -3.88 -2.98 -1.00
N GLY A 62 -3.68 -4.18 -0.47
CA GLY A 62 -3.98 -4.50 0.92
C GLY A 62 -5.47 -4.45 1.29
N PHE A 63 -6.38 -4.53 0.31
CA PHE A 63 -7.82 -4.52 0.56
C PHE A 63 -8.28 -5.66 1.49
N LEU A 64 -7.77 -6.88 1.28
CA LEU A 64 -8.19 -8.06 2.05
C LEU A 64 -7.78 -7.99 3.53
N ASN A 65 -6.70 -7.28 3.87
CA ASN A 65 -6.30 -7.10 5.26
C ASN A 65 -7.35 -6.31 6.06
N ARG A 66 -8.02 -5.33 5.43
CA ARG A 66 -9.09 -4.57 6.08
C ARG A 66 -10.30 -5.46 6.37
N GLU A 67 -10.64 -6.33 5.43
CA GLU A 67 -11.75 -7.27 5.56
C GLU A 67 -11.46 -8.32 6.64
N VAL A 68 -10.25 -8.87 6.67
CA VAL A 68 -9.81 -9.81 7.72
C VAL A 68 -9.83 -9.15 9.10
N GLU A 69 -9.32 -7.90 9.23
CA GLU A 69 -9.39 -7.16 10.50
C GLU A 69 -10.83 -6.86 10.92
N TYR A 70 -11.71 -6.51 9.98
CA TYR A 70 -13.14 -6.33 10.23
C TYR A 70 -13.76 -7.60 10.80
N GLN A 71 -13.56 -8.75 10.14
CA GLN A 71 -14.09 -10.04 10.61
C GLN A 71 -13.53 -10.44 11.97
N LYS A 72 -12.25 -10.14 12.24
CA LYS A 72 -11.63 -10.38 13.54
C LYS A 72 -12.28 -9.52 14.64
N LEU A 73 -12.55 -8.25 14.37
CA LEU A 73 -13.22 -7.35 15.31
C LEU A 73 -14.68 -7.75 15.54
N LEU A 74 -15.40 -8.12 14.48
CA LEU A 74 -16.79 -8.59 14.54
C LEU A 74 -16.91 -9.82 15.46
N ASN A 75 -15.95 -10.74 15.40
CA ASN A 75 -15.92 -11.94 16.22
C ASN A 75 -15.29 -11.74 17.61
N SER A 76 -14.86 -10.52 17.94
CA SER A 76 -14.16 -10.22 19.19
C SER A 76 -15.06 -10.35 20.43
N LYS A 77 -14.42 -10.62 21.59
CA LYS A 77 -15.11 -10.57 22.89
C LYS A 77 -15.79 -9.22 23.13
N LYS A 78 -15.23 -8.13 22.60
CA LYS A 78 -15.77 -6.78 22.77
C LYS A 78 -17.10 -6.61 22.04
N VAL A 79 -17.23 -7.09 20.80
CA VAL A 79 -18.51 -7.07 20.07
C VAL A 79 -19.57 -7.92 20.78
N LYS A 80 -19.18 -9.08 21.32
CA LYS A 80 -20.09 -9.87 22.17
C LYS A 80 -20.58 -9.07 23.39
N THR A 81 -19.72 -8.27 24.01
CA THR A 81 -20.12 -7.35 25.10
C THR A 81 -21.03 -6.22 24.61
N LEU A 82 -20.77 -5.63 23.44
CA LEU A 82 -21.61 -4.58 22.87
C LEU A 82 -23.03 -5.10 22.54
N ARG A 83 -23.14 -6.30 21.97
CA ARG A 83 -24.43 -6.98 21.77
C ARG A 83 -25.18 -7.19 23.08
N LYS A 84 -24.49 -7.62 24.15
CA LYS A 84 -25.09 -7.74 25.50
C LYS A 84 -25.55 -6.40 26.07
N LYS A 85 -24.91 -5.30 25.69
CA LYS A 85 -25.32 -3.92 26.02
C LYS A 85 -26.45 -3.39 25.13
N LYS A 86 -27.07 -4.25 24.31
CA LYS A 86 -28.17 -3.93 23.38
C LYS A 86 -27.80 -2.92 22.30
N TRP A 87 -26.52 -2.84 21.92
CA TRP A 87 -26.14 -2.13 20.70
C TRP A 87 -26.73 -2.82 19.48
N THR A 88 -27.24 -2.03 18.55
CA THR A 88 -27.74 -2.49 17.26
C THR A 88 -26.59 -2.95 16.37
N GLU A 89 -26.88 -3.78 15.35
CA GLU A 89 -25.85 -4.21 14.40
C GLU A 89 -25.26 -3.01 13.63
N SER A 90 -26.04 -1.94 13.38
CA SER A 90 -25.55 -0.71 12.79
C SER A 90 -24.59 0.06 13.70
N GLU A 91 -24.86 0.15 15.01
CA GLU A 91 -23.92 0.78 15.97
C GLU A 91 -22.65 -0.07 16.16
N ILE A 92 -22.76 -1.39 16.08
CA ILE A 92 -21.62 -2.30 16.12
C ILE A 92 -20.77 -2.17 14.86
N ASP A 93 -21.38 -2.17 13.68
CA ASP A 93 -20.70 -1.93 12.40
C ASP A 93 -20.01 -0.57 12.42
N GLU A 94 -20.70 0.49 12.86
CA GLU A 94 -20.11 1.81 13.01
C GLU A 94 -18.97 1.81 14.03
N TRP A 95 -19.09 1.10 15.16
CA TRP A 95 -17.99 0.97 16.12
C TRP A 95 -16.79 0.19 15.58
N ILE A 96 -17.02 -0.91 14.86
CA ILE A 96 -15.94 -1.69 14.22
C ILE A 96 -15.26 -0.82 13.19
N ARG A 97 -16.05 -0.12 12.36
CA ARG A 97 -15.54 0.86 11.41
C ARG A 97 -14.74 1.92 12.14
N MET A 98 -15.28 2.59 13.16
CA MET A 98 -14.55 3.54 14.00
C MET A 98 -13.27 2.96 14.61
N LYS A 99 -13.21 1.66 14.95
CA LYS A 99 -11.98 1.01 15.43
C LYS A 99 -10.97 0.74 14.33
N LEU A 100 -11.44 0.38 13.15
CA LEU A 100 -10.65 0.34 11.93
C LEU A 100 -10.29 1.76 11.42
N GLN A 101 -11.00 2.81 11.85
CA GLN A 101 -10.79 4.23 11.53
C GLN A 101 -9.96 5.00 12.59
N ASN A 102 -9.85 4.48 13.82
CA ASN A 102 -8.92 4.96 14.86
C ASN A 102 -7.48 4.45 14.66
N LYS A 103 -7.27 3.49 13.74
CA LYS A 103 -6.14 3.53 12.80
C LYS A 103 -6.63 4.37 11.62
N PRO A 104 -5.94 5.42 11.17
CA PRO A 104 -6.55 6.44 10.30
C PRO A 104 -7.36 5.78 9.18
N SER A 105 -8.65 6.05 9.04
CA SER A 105 -9.38 5.60 7.84
C SER A 105 -10.62 6.46 7.61
N HIS A 106 -10.59 7.27 6.56
CA HIS A 106 -11.77 7.89 5.96
C HIS A 106 -11.76 7.55 4.47
N SER A 107 -12.27 6.37 4.11
CA SER A 107 -12.92 6.17 2.82
C SER A 107 -13.84 4.95 2.90
N LYS A 108 -15.11 5.17 2.53
CA LYS A 108 -15.96 4.13 1.94
C LYS A 108 -15.37 3.93 0.53
N SER A 109 -14.56 2.91 0.30
CA SER A 109 -14.08 2.62 -1.05
C SER A 109 -15.30 2.25 -1.90
N SER A 110 -15.72 3.15 -2.77
CA SER A 110 -16.91 2.97 -3.63
C SER A 110 -16.63 2.14 -4.88
N ILE A 111 -15.40 1.62 -5.02
CA ILE A 111 -14.98 0.85 -6.17
C ILE A 111 -15.71 -0.50 -6.26
N THR A 112 -16.23 -0.77 -7.44
CA THR A 112 -16.86 -2.03 -7.82
C THR A 112 -15.83 -3.17 -7.84
N GLN A 113 -16.31 -4.42 -7.87
CA GLN A 113 -15.43 -5.59 -8.02
C GLN A 113 -14.60 -5.53 -9.31
N LYS A 114 -15.18 -5.02 -10.39
CA LYS A 114 -14.50 -4.87 -11.68
C LYS A 114 -13.36 -3.85 -11.59
N GLU A 115 -13.61 -2.70 -10.98
CA GLU A 115 -12.57 -1.67 -10.78
C GLU A 115 -11.43 -2.18 -9.90
N ARG A 116 -11.74 -2.96 -8.85
CA ARG A 116 -10.70 -3.61 -8.04
C ARG A 116 -9.83 -4.57 -8.84
N HIS A 117 -10.44 -5.35 -9.71
CA HIS A 117 -9.73 -6.29 -10.56
C HIS A 117 -8.80 -5.56 -11.54
N LEU A 118 -9.28 -4.48 -12.16
CA LEU A 118 -8.45 -3.67 -13.07
C LEU A 118 -7.31 -2.96 -12.34
N ASP A 119 -7.57 -2.42 -11.14
CA ASP A 119 -6.53 -1.76 -10.34
C ASP A 119 -5.44 -2.75 -9.88
N ILE A 120 -5.83 -3.94 -9.40
CA ILE A 120 -4.85 -4.95 -8.98
C ILE A 120 -4.04 -5.51 -10.16
N GLU A 121 -4.66 -5.69 -11.33
CA GLU A 121 -3.96 -6.08 -12.56
C GLU A 121 -2.98 -5.00 -13.01
N ARG A 122 -3.41 -3.72 -12.98
CA ARG A 122 -2.54 -2.58 -13.28
C ARG A 122 -1.31 -2.57 -12.38
N TRP A 123 -1.48 -2.70 -11.06
CA TRP A 123 -0.36 -2.77 -10.13
C TRP A 123 0.54 -3.98 -10.38
N THR A 124 -0.05 -5.17 -10.59
CA THR A 124 0.71 -6.40 -10.86
C THR A 124 1.58 -6.21 -12.10
N ASN A 125 1.00 -5.77 -13.20
CA ASN A 125 1.70 -5.59 -14.48
C ASN A 125 2.74 -4.48 -14.42
N PHE A 126 2.46 -3.38 -13.72
CA PHE A 126 3.43 -2.30 -13.48
C PHE A 126 4.69 -2.81 -12.78
N ILE A 127 4.52 -3.54 -11.66
CA ILE A 127 5.66 -4.04 -10.87
C ILE A 127 6.43 -5.10 -11.66
N LEU A 128 5.73 -6.00 -12.35
CA LEU A 128 6.38 -7.00 -13.19
C LEU A 128 7.17 -6.35 -14.33
N GLU A 129 6.60 -5.36 -15.01
CA GLU A 129 7.26 -4.71 -16.15
C GLU A 129 8.46 -3.87 -15.71
N ILE A 130 8.35 -3.10 -14.62
CA ILE A 130 9.46 -2.28 -14.15
C ILE A 130 10.64 -3.15 -13.70
N ILE A 131 10.39 -4.28 -13.04
CA ILE A 131 11.48 -5.19 -12.62
C ILE A 131 12.09 -5.90 -13.83
N ASN A 132 11.27 -6.32 -14.80
CA ASN A 132 11.74 -7.04 -15.99
C ASN A 132 12.43 -6.14 -17.03
N SER A 133 12.33 -4.82 -16.91
CA SER A 133 13.05 -3.89 -17.80
C SER A 133 14.56 -3.91 -17.57
N ASN A 134 15.03 -4.43 -16.43
CA ASN A 134 16.42 -4.37 -15.95
C ASN A 134 16.93 -2.94 -15.68
N GLU A 135 16.07 -1.92 -15.76
CA GLU A 135 16.40 -0.53 -15.43
C GLU A 135 16.44 -0.28 -13.91
N VAL A 136 15.76 -1.15 -13.15
CA VAL A 136 15.75 -1.10 -11.68
C VAL A 136 16.21 -2.44 -11.12
N SER A 137 17.13 -2.41 -10.15
CA SER A 137 17.57 -3.63 -9.46
C SER A 137 16.56 -4.10 -8.41
N ARG A 138 15.59 -3.25 -8.05
CA ARG A 138 14.46 -3.55 -7.18
C ARG A 138 13.45 -2.41 -7.17
N ILE A 139 12.25 -2.70 -6.69
CA ILE A 139 11.24 -1.70 -6.32
C ILE A 139 10.64 -2.06 -4.96
N GLY A 140 10.56 -1.08 -4.07
CA GLY A 140 9.82 -1.18 -2.82
C GLY A 140 8.42 -0.60 -2.96
N ILE A 141 7.42 -1.20 -2.31
CA ILE A 141 6.07 -0.65 -2.15
C ILE A 141 5.73 -0.54 -0.68
N LEU A 142 5.31 0.66 -0.29
CA LEU A 142 4.84 0.96 1.05
C LEU A 142 3.45 1.61 0.98
N LYS A 143 2.51 0.98 1.70
CA LYS A 143 1.18 1.52 1.94
C LYS A 143 1.12 2.11 3.34
N HIS A 144 0.76 3.39 3.43
CA HIS A 144 0.65 4.10 4.70
C HIS A 144 -0.50 5.13 4.68
N TRP A 145 -1.11 5.36 5.85
CA TRP A 145 -2.05 6.44 6.07
C TRP A 145 -1.35 7.70 6.56
N TYR A 146 -1.55 8.78 5.83
CA TYR A 146 -0.95 10.06 6.14
C TYR A 146 -1.95 10.93 6.89
N ARG A 147 -1.52 11.43 8.05
CA ARG A 147 -2.23 12.42 8.86
C ARG A 147 -1.85 13.84 8.42
N TYR A 148 -0.57 14.03 8.10
CA TYR A 148 0.06 15.27 7.67
C TYR A 148 0.48 15.18 6.20
N GLY A 149 1.37 16.09 5.78
CA GLY A 149 1.95 16.06 4.44
C GLY A 149 2.91 14.88 4.25
N LEU A 150 3.15 14.49 2.99
CA LEU A 150 4.05 13.38 2.63
C LEU A 150 5.47 13.53 3.22
N ASN A 151 5.95 14.76 3.36
CA ASN A 151 7.29 15.06 3.88
C ASN A 151 7.38 15.03 5.42
N ASP A 152 6.28 15.32 6.11
CA ASP A 152 6.26 15.54 7.56
C ASP A 152 5.63 14.38 8.35
N GLU A 153 5.07 13.39 7.65
CA GLU A 153 4.44 12.23 8.28
C GLU A 153 5.45 11.37 9.03
N GLU A 154 5.12 10.99 10.26
CA GLU A 154 5.91 10.05 11.04
C GLU A 154 5.50 8.61 10.70
N ILE A 155 6.35 7.91 9.96
CA ILE A 155 6.11 6.56 9.49
C ILE A 155 7.06 5.60 10.21
N THR A 156 6.56 4.77 11.12
CA THR A 156 7.34 3.66 11.68
C THR A 156 7.13 2.39 10.87
N LEU A 157 8.17 1.93 10.17
CA LEU A 157 8.16 0.65 9.48
C LEU A 157 8.06 -0.49 10.49
N LYS A 158 7.08 -1.39 10.29
CA LYS A 158 6.95 -2.61 11.10
C LYS A 158 8.03 -3.62 10.75
N ARG A 159 8.30 -3.77 9.46
CA ARG A 159 9.31 -4.67 8.88
C ARG A 159 9.46 -4.42 7.38
N THR A 160 10.52 -4.99 6.82
CA THR A 160 10.73 -5.10 5.37
C THR A 160 10.59 -6.56 4.94
N VAL A 161 9.78 -6.82 3.93
CA VAL A 161 9.59 -8.15 3.33
C VAL A 161 10.23 -8.14 1.96
N LYS A 162 11.14 -9.08 1.72
CA LYS A 162 11.73 -9.30 0.39
C LYS A 162 10.97 -10.40 -0.31
N SER A 163 10.56 -10.15 -1.54
CA SER A 163 9.83 -11.11 -2.37
C SER A 163 10.47 -11.24 -3.75
N SER A 164 10.50 -12.47 -4.25
CA SER A 164 10.86 -12.74 -5.65
C SER A 164 9.76 -12.23 -6.58
N ILE A 165 10.12 -11.88 -7.81
CA ILE A 165 9.16 -11.52 -8.86
C ILE A 165 8.06 -12.59 -9.06
N ASP A 166 8.37 -13.87 -8.85
CA ASP A 166 7.44 -15.00 -8.98
C ASP A 166 6.31 -14.98 -7.94
N GLU A 167 6.50 -14.27 -6.83
CA GLU A 167 5.52 -14.12 -5.75
C GLU A 167 4.50 -13.02 -6.06
N ILE A 168 4.76 -12.18 -7.06
CA ILE A 168 3.92 -11.04 -7.43
C ILE A 168 2.68 -11.55 -8.14
N LYS A 169 1.67 -11.89 -7.34
CA LYS A 169 0.35 -12.31 -7.79
C LYS A 169 -0.69 -11.32 -7.25
N PRO A 170 -1.85 -11.16 -7.92
CA PRO A 170 -2.92 -10.30 -7.43
C PRO A 170 -3.30 -10.58 -5.97
N LYS A 171 -3.34 -11.86 -5.57
CA LYS A 171 -3.61 -12.26 -4.18
C LYS A 171 -2.56 -11.74 -3.19
N PHE A 172 -1.29 -11.69 -3.57
CA PHE A 172 -0.23 -11.14 -2.72
C PHE A 172 -0.46 -9.64 -2.49
N LEU A 173 -0.67 -8.89 -3.57
CA LEU A 173 -0.89 -7.45 -3.53
C LEU A 173 -2.19 -7.04 -2.81
N LEU A 174 -3.23 -7.87 -2.88
CA LEU A 174 -4.46 -7.67 -2.11
C LEU A 174 -4.26 -7.83 -0.60
N ASN A 175 -3.18 -8.47 -0.16
CA ASN A 175 -2.84 -8.74 1.24
C ASN A 175 -1.64 -7.91 1.75
N LEU A 176 -1.26 -6.82 1.06
CA LEU A 176 -0.23 -5.91 1.59
C LEU A 176 -0.66 -5.32 2.93
N GLU A 177 0.22 -5.43 3.92
CA GLU A 177 0.03 -4.84 5.23
C GLU A 177 0.44 -3.37 5.24
N GLU A 178 -0.27 -2.58 6.03
CA GLU A 178 0.09 -1.19 6.30
C GLU A 178 1.40 -1.12 7.10
N ASN A 179 2.27 -0.17 6.73
CA ASN A 179 3.59 0.06 7.34
C ASN A 179 4.58 -1.08 7.16
N VAL A 180 4.36 -1.94 6.18
CA VAL A 180 5.32 -2.96 5.76
C VAL A 180 5.86 -2.54 4.39
N LEU A 181 7.19 -2.46 4.29
CA LEU A 181 7.86 -2.21 3.02
C LEU A 181 8.06 -3.55 2.31
N TYR A 182 7.44 -3.71 1.15
CA TYR A 182 7.60 -4.91 0.32
C TYR A 182 8.59 -4.60 -0.80
N GLU A 183 9.79 -5.19 -0.74
CA GLU A 183 10.84 -5.08 -1.74
C GLU A 183 10.76 -6.24 -2.72
N PHE A 184 10.65 -5.93 -4.01
CA PHE A 184 10.60 -6.90 -5.09
C PHE A 184 11.89 -6.86 -5.91
N PHE A 185 12.44 -8.03 -6.21
CA PHE A 185 13.73 -8.19 -6.90
C PHE A 185 13.56 -8.96 -8.21
N PRO A 186 14.37 -8.65 -9.25
CA PRO A 186 14.41 -9.44 -10.47
C PRO A 186 14.89 -10.86 -10.16
N GLN A 187 14.38 -11.82 -10.93
CA GLN A 187 14.89 -13.18 -10.89
C GLN A 187 16.21 -13.23 -11.66
N TYR A 188 17.33 -13.22 -10.94
CA TYR A 188 18.61 -13.52 -11.56
C TYR A 188 18.61 -14.99 -11.95
N LYS A 189 18.55 -15.27 -13.25
CA LYS A 189 18.90 -16.60 -13.77
C LYS A 189 20.37 -16.83 -13.48
N SER A 190 20.66 -17.70 -12.51
CA SER A 190 21.98 -18.28 -12.26
C SER A 190 22.44 -19.11 -13.44
#